data_AF-A0A929PKV0-F1
#
_entry.id   AF-A0A929PKV0-F1
#
_cell.length_a   1.000
_cell.length_b   1.000
_cell.length_c   1.000
_cell.angle_alpha   90.00
_cell.angle_beta   90.00
_cell.angle_gamma   90.00
#
_symmetry.space_group_name_H-M   'P 1'
#
loop_
_entity.id
_entity.type
_entity.pdbx_description
1 polymer ?
#
loop_
_entity_poly.entity_id
_entity_poly.type
_entity_poly.pdbx_seq_one_letter_code
_entity_poly.pdbx_strand_id
1 'polypeptide(L)'
;MNFLILGNENPDYNHPILEKHNVPEICGSQLTKEERLLKTVEILQSTAYAADIEKLRIFYKEKVTNLKLIFDKYLKKYGEFHMPSAGLGAWIKLHEEKELSRALPELEALGIYVAHDNPQLNPKERIVGIRVGFGLPDLEVYEKTFECLATHFS
;
A
#
# COMPACT_ATOMS: atom_id res chain seq x y z
N MET A 1 -10.12 -15.24 -10.85
CA MET A 1 -8.67 -15.06 -11.11
C MET A 1 -7.99 -15.03 -9.76
N ASN A 2 -7.10 -15.98 -9.47
CA ASN A 2 -6.44 -16.10 -8.17
C ASN A 2 -5.23 -15.16 -8.12
N PHE A 3 -5.18 -14.25 -7.15
CA PHE A 3 -4.10 -13.27 -7.00
C PHE A 3 -3.91 -12.91 -5.53
N LEU A 4 -2.67 -12.56 -5.19
CA LEU A 4 -2.27 -12.18 -3.84
C LEU A 4 -2.38 -10.67 -3.65
N ILE A 5 -2.88 -10.23 -2.50
CA ILE A 5 -2.88 -8.84 -2.04
C ILE A 5 -1.88 -8.72 -0.90
N LEU A 6 -0.94 -7.78 -1.05
CA LEU A 6 0.11 -7.47 -0.08
C LEU A 6 0.03 -6.01 0.32
N GLY A 7 0.16 -5.75 1.62
CA GLY A 7 0.08 -4.41 2.18
C GLY A 7 -1.31 -3.79 2.08
N ASN A 8 -1.37 -2.46 2.21
CA ASN A 8 -2.59 -1.70 2.35
C ASN A 8 -2.57 -0.47 1.42
N GLU A 9 -3.70 -0.22 0.76
CA GLU A 9 -3.91 0.94 -0.10
C GLU A 9 -4.43 2.16 0.66
N ASN A 10 -4.65 2.03 1.97
CA ASN A 10 -4.94 3.17 2.84
C ASN A 10 -3.68 4.01 3.04
N PRO A 11 -3.80 5.34 3.05
CA PRO A 11 -2.69 6.21 3.41
C PRO A 11 -2.15 5.89 4.80
N ASP A 12 -0.85 6.09 5.01
CA ASP A 12 -0.27 6.10 6.35
C ASP A 12 -0.77 7.34 7.10
N TYR A 13 -1.81 7.16 7.91
CA TYR A 13 -2.42 8.23 8.69
C TYR A 13 -1.50 8.82 9.78
N ASN A 14 -0.34 8.20 10.05
CA ASN A 14 0.69 8.76 10.93
C ASN A 14 1.64 9.73 10.19
N HIS A 15 1.49 9.89 8.87
CA HIS A 15 2.31 10.83 8.12
C HIS A 15 2.04 12.27 8.61
N PRO A 16 3.06 13.10 8.91
CA PRO A 16 2.88 14.41 9.56
C PRO A 16 1.91 15.36 8.87
N ILE A 17 1.82 15.27 7.54
CA ILE A 17 0.85 16.04 6.75
C ILE A 17 -0.59 15.58 6.99
N LEU A 18 -0.82 14.26 7.07
CA LEU A 18 -2.15 13.72 7.32
C LEU A 18 -2.57 13.98 8.78
N GLU A 19 -1.64 13.88 9.74
CA GLU A 19 -1.89 14.26 11.13
C GLU A 19 -2.24 15.74 11.28
N LYS A 20 -1.51 16.64 10.58
CA LYS A 20 -1.76 18.09 10.61
C LYS A 20 -3.19 18.46 10.21
N HIS A 21 -3.74 17.76 9.23
CA HIS A 21 -5.09 18.01 8.70
C HIS A 21 -6.16 17.11 9.33
N ASN A 22 -5.76 16.21 10.24
CA ASN A 22 -6.70 15.43 11.01
C ASN A 22 -7.41 16.39 11.99
N VAL A 23 -8.71 16.59 11.82
CA VAL A 23 -9.46 17.58 12.60
C VAL A 23 -9.44 17.17 14.07
N PRO A 24 -8.70 17.87 14.95
CA PRO A 24 -8.60 17.45 16.34
C PRO A 24 -9.92 17.71 17.07
N GLU A 25 -10.25 16.85 18.02
CA GLU A 25 -11.26 17.16 19.04
C GLU A 25 -10.88 18.45 19.77
N ILE A 26 -11.85 19.36 19.97
CA ILE A 26 -11.61 20.55 20.80
C ILE A 26 -11.82 20.14 22.25
N CYS A 27 -10.77 20.25 23.07
CA CYS A 27 -10.85 20.16 24.54
C CYS A 27 -11.71 18.99 25.08
N GLY A 28 -11.48 17.76 24.60
CA GLY A 28 -12.17 16.56 25.12
C GLY A 28 -13.66 16.46 24.77
N SER A 29 -14.16 17.34 23.88
CA SER A 29 -15.50 17.25 23.31
C SER A 29 -15.42 16.89 21.83
N GLN A 30 -16.17 15.87 21.42
CA GLN A 30 -16.31 15.55 20.01
C GLN A 30 -17.04 16.69 19.31
N LEU A 31 -16.40 17.27 18.29
CA LEU A 31 -17.03 18.24 17.41
C LEU A 31 -18.34 17.67 16.85
N THR A 32 -19.38 18.49 16.84
CA THR A 32 -20.62 18.19 16.13
C THR A 32 -20.36 18.05 14.63
N LYS A 33 -21.28 17.41 13.90
CA LYS A 33 -21.13 17.23 12.43
C LYS A 33 -20.96 18.56 11.70
N GLU A 34 -21.65 19.60 12.15
CA GLU A 34 -21.62 20.92 11.54
C GLU A 34 -20.29 21.64 11.77
N GLU A 35 -19.74 21.58 12.99
CA GLU A 35 -18.42 22.13 13.29
C GLU A 35 -17.30 21.41 12.54
N ARG A 36 -17.41 20.08 12.36
CA ARG A 36 -16.48 19.33 11.51
C ARG A 36 -16.55 19.80 10.07
N LEU A 37 -17.76 19.99 9.54
CA LEU A 37 -17.97 20.46 8.16
C LEU A 37 -17.34 21.84 7.95
N LEU A 38 -17.58 22.79 8.85
CA LEU A 38 -17.03 24.14 8.77
C LEU A 38 -15.50 24.12 8.78
N LYS A 39 -14.88 23.38 9.72
CA LYS A 39 -13.43 23.23 9.77
C LYS A 39 -12.85 22.56 8.52
N THR A 40 -13.52 21.54 7.98
CA THR A 40 -13.10 20.90 6.73
C THR A 40 -13.11 21.91 5.58
N VAL A 41 -14.15 22.74 5.46
CA VAL A 41 -14.22 23.77 4.43
C VAL A 41 -13.10 24.81 4.58
N GLU A 42 -12.83 25.27 5.81
CA GLU A 42 -11.72 26.19 6.09
C GLU A 42 -10.35 25.60 5.71
N ILE A 43 -10.09 24.33 6.05
CA ILE A 43 -8.86 23.64 5.68
C ILE A 43 -8.73 23.55 4.15
N LEU A 44 -9.79 23.13 3.45
CA LEU A 44 -9.80 22.97 1.99
C LEU A 44 -9.54 24.29 1.24
N GLN A 45 -9.98 25.42 1.80
CA GLN A 45 -9.77 26.75 1.23
C GLN A 45 -8.38 27.32 1.54
N SER A 46 -7.62 26.70 2.44
CA SER A 46 -6.28 27.18 2.79
C SER A 46 -5.25 26.88 1.70
N THR A 47 -4.38 27.85 1.40
CA THR A 47 -3.23 27.66 0.49
C THR A 47 -2.25 26.62 1.03
N ALA A 48 -2.17 26.46 2.35
CA ALA A 48 -1.36 25.46 3.02
C ALA A 48 -1.79 24.03 2.70
N TYR A 49 -3.11 23.78 2.61
CA TYR A 49 -3.65 22.46 2.28
C TYR A 49 -3.22 22.01 0.88
N ALA A 50 -3.34 22.87 -0.13
CA ALA A 50 -2.91 22.54 -1.50
C ALA A 50 -1.42 22.17 -1.58
N ALA A 51 -0.57 22.94 -0.90
CA ALA A 51 0.87 22.66 -0.85
C ALA A 51 1.19 21.35 -0.10
N ASP A 52 0.48 21.06 0.98
CA ASP A 52 0.68 19.85 1.78
C ASP A 52 0.19 18.59 1.05
N ILE A 53 -0.92 18.66 0.32
CA ILE A 53 -1.38 17.56 -0.54
C ILE A 53 -0.37 17.26 -1.65
N GLU A 54 0.24 18.28 -2.27
CA GLU A 54 1.27 18.06 -3.29
C GLU A 54 2.53 17.40 -2.70
N LYS A 55 2.95 17.78 -1.48
CA LYS A 55 4.04 17.07 -0.78
C LYS A 55 3.70 15.60 -0.53
N LEU A 56 2.47 15.30 -0.10
CA LEU A 56 2.03 13.92 0.13
C LEU A 56 2.01 13.11 -1.17
N ARG A 57 1.60 13.75 -2.28
CA ARG A 57 1.65 13.15 -3.62
C ARG A 57 3.07 12.84 -4.04
N ILE A 58 4.02 13.76 -3.83
CA ILE A 58 5.44 13.55 -4.11
C ILE A 58 5.97 12.38 -3.28
N PHE A 59 5.69 12.35 -1.98
CA PHE A 59 6.08 11.27 -1.08
C PHE A 59 5.63 9.89 -1.59
N TYR A 60 4.34 9.72 -1.91
CA TYR A 60 3.86 8.43 -2.41
C TYR A 60 4.38 8.09 -3.81
N LYS A 61 4.64 9.10 -4.65
CA LYS A 61 5.28 8.91 -5.96
C LYS A 61 6.72 8.38 -5.81
N GLU A 62 7.48 8.91 -4.86
CA GLU A 62 8.81 8.41 -4.51
C GLU A 62 8.73 6.99 -3.92
N LYS A 63 7.79 6.74 -3.01
CA LYS A 63 7.57 5.42 -2.40
C LYS A 63 7.29 4.34 -3.46
N VAL A 64 6.37 4.57 -4.40
CA VAL A 64 6.08 3.59 -5.47
C VAL A 64 7.24 3.44 -6.45
N THR A 65 8.00 4.51 -6.70
CA THR A 65 9.22 4.44 -7.54
C THR A 65 10.27 3.55 -6.89
N ASN A 66 10.51 3.70 -5.59
CA ASN A 66 11.42 2.85 -4.85
C ASN A 66 10.91 1.40 -4.72
N LEU A 67 9.60 1.21 -4.54
CA LEU A 67 9.00 -0.13 -4.58
C LEU A 67 9.27 -0.82 -5.93
N LYS A 68 9.19 -0.07 -7.04
CA LYS A 68 9.55 -0.60 -8.36
C LYS A 68 11.04 -0.99 -8.43
N LEU A 69 11.96 -0.26 -7.81
CA LEU A 69 13.38 -0.64 -7.75
C LEU A 69 13.58 -1.95 -6.97
N ILE A 70 12.86 -2.14 -5.86
CA ILE A 70 12.88 -3.39 -5.10
C ILE A 70 12.31 -4.53 -5.94
N PHE A 71 11.19 -4.31 -6.63
CA PHE A 71 10.65 -5.26 -7.59
C PHE A 71 11.68 -5.62 -8.67
N ASP A 72 12.34 -4.63 -9.26
CA ASP A 72 13.32 -4.83 -10.34
C ASP A 72 14.50 -5.71 -9.88
N LYS A 73 14.87 -5.58 -8.59
CA LYS A 73 15.94 -6.35 -7.96
C LYS A 73 15.58 -7.83 -7.75
N TYR A 74 14.37 -8.12 -7.26
CA TYR A 74 14.01 -9.48 -6.82
C TYR A 74 13.07 -10.23 -7.75
N LEU A 75 12.09 -9.53 -8.34
CA LEU A 75 10.94 -10.15 -9.01
C LEU A 75 10.84 -9.89 -10.52
N LYS A 76 11.70 -9.04 -11.09
CA LYS A 76 11.70 -8.69 -12.52
C LYS A 76 11.68 -9.88 -13.48
N LYS A 77 12.35 -10.98 -13.12
CA LYS A 77 12.39 -12.19 -13.96
C LYS A 77 11.08 -12.98 -13.95
N TYR A 78 10.18 -12.72 -13.02
CA TYR A 78 8.93 -13.45 -12.83
C TYR A 78 7.69 -12.71 -13.30
N GLY A 79 7.79 -11.40 -13.59
CA GLY A 79 6.63 -10.61 -13.95
C GLY A 79 6.95 -9.18 -14.38
N GLU A 80 5.89 -8.40 -14.50
CA GLU A 80 5.92 -6.99 -14.89
C GLU A 80 5.23 -6.14 -13.82
N PHE A 81 5.89 -5.04 -13.41
CA PHE A 81 5.34 -4.08 -12.47
C PHE A 81 4.61 -2.96 -13.22
N HIS A 82 3.30 -2.85 -13.02
CA HIS A 82 2.46 -1.82 -13.58
C HIS A 82 2.38 -0.63 -12.62
N MET A 83 3.03 0.47 -13.00
CA MET A 83 2.92 1.73 -12.28
C MET A 83 1.47 2.24 -12.32
N PRO A 84 0.87 2.57 -11.17
CA PRO A 84 -0.48 3.11 -11.16
C PRO A 84 -0.52 4.53 -11.71
N SER A 85 -1.60 4.87 -12.42
CA SER A 85 -1.90 6.24 -12.83
C SER A 85 -2.48 7.08 -11.68
N ALA A 86 -3.10 6.43 -10.70
CA ALA A 86 -3.68 7.02 -9.49
C ALA A 86 -3.83 5.97 -8.38
N GLY A 87 -4.01 6.42 -7.14
CA GLY A 87 -4.20 5.56 -5.97
C GLY A 87 -2.90 5.05 -5.35
N LEU A 88 -3.05 4.19 -4.33
CA LEU A 88 -1.95 3.64 -3.55
C LEU A 88 -1.78 2.11 -3.76
N GLY A 89 -2.24 1.61 -4.90
CA GLY A 89 -2.15 0.21 -5.29
C GLY A 89 -1.44 0.03 -6.63
N ALA A 90 -0.46 -0.86 -6.69
CA ALA A 90 0.21 -1.25 -7.93
C ALA A 90 -0.08 -2.72 -8.26
N TRP A 91 -0.01 -3.09 -9.54
CA TRP A 91 -0.18 -4.46 -9.98
C TRP A 91 1.14 -5.05 -10.46
N ILE A 92 1.43 -6.27 -10.03
CA ILE A 92 2.48 -7.10 -10.59
C ILE A 92 1.79 -8.24 -11.34
N LYS A 93 1.97 -8.26 -12.66
CA LYS A 93 1.48 -9.35 -13.51
C LYS A 93 2.59 -10.39 -13.64
N LEU A 94 2.32 -11.64 -13.25
CA LEU A 94 3.32 -12.70 -13.39
C LEU A 94 3.36 -13.21 -14.84
N HIS A 95 4.54 -13.59 -15.30
CA HIS A 95 4.73 -14.20 -16.62
C HIS A 95 4.13 -15.61 -16.69
N GLU A 96 4.19 -16.33 -15.57
CA GLU A 96 3.66 -17.67 -15.38
C GLU A 96 2.95 -17.75 -14.03
N GLU A 97 2.00 -18.68 -13.89
CA GLU A 97 1.31 -18.86 -12.63
C GLU A 97 2.26 -19.44 -11.57
N LYS A 98 2.19 -18.92 -10.33
CA LYS A 98 3.09 -19.32 -9.24
C LYS A 98 2.33 -19.92 -8.06
N GLU A 99 2.91 -20.94 -7.45
CA GLU A 99 2.42 -21.52 -6.19
C GLU A 99 2.88 -20.65 -5.01
N LEU A 100 1.98 -20.39 -4.06
CA LEU A 100 2.26 -19.53 -2.90
C LEU A 100 2.20 -20.25 -1.56
N SER A 101 1.73 -21.50 -1.52
CA SER A 101 1.45 -22.23 -0.28
C SER A 101 2.63 -22.24 0.70
N ARG A 102 3.87 -22.26 0.19
CA ARG A 102 5.10 -22.24 0.99
C ARG A 102 5.52 -20.85 1.45
N ALA A 103 5.20 -19.81 0.68
CA ALA A 103 5.56 -18.43 1.00
C ALA A 103 4.59 -17.79 2.01
N LEU A 104 3.29 -18.17 1.99
CA LEU A 104 2.26 -17.52 2.81
C LEU A 104 2.58 -17.42 4.31
N PRO A 105 3.11 -18.46 5.00
CA PRO A 105 3.46 -18.34 6.41
C PRO A 105 4.55 -17.29 6.69
N GLU A 106 5.53 -17.16 5.80
CA GLU A 106 6.60 -16.17 5.93
C GLU A 106 6.06 -14.75 5.66
N LEU A 107 5.17 -14.61 4.68
CA LEU A 107 4.50 -13.34 4.39
C LEU A 107 3.59 -12.87 5.54
N GLU A 108 2.94 -13.81 6.23
CA GLU A 108 2.16 -13.54 7.45
C GLU A 108 3.07 -13.10 8.60
N ALA A 109 4.22 -13.77 8.78
CA ALA A 109 5.21 -13.40 9.79
C ALA A 109 5.85 -12.02 9.55
N LEU A 110 5.97 -11.59 8.29
CA LEU A 110 6.38 -10.23 7.91
C LEU A 110 5.28 -9.19 8.13
N GLY A 111 4.05 -9.61 8.49
CA GLY A 111 2.91 -8.72 8.73
C GLY A 111 2.35 -8.05 7.48
N ILE A 112 2.74 -8.51 6.29
CA ILE A 112 2.32 -7.92 5.00
C ILE A 112 1.14 -8.66 4.36
N TYR A 113 0.98 -9.94 4.68
CA TYR A 113 -0.15 -10.75 4.25
C TYR A 113 -1.15 -10.91 5.38
N VAL A 114 -2.41 -10.57 5.09
CA VAL A 114 -3.55 -10.77 5.99
C VAL A 114 -4.63 -11.54 5.22
N ALA A 115 -5.07 -12.68 5.76
CA ALA A 115 -6.04 -13.54 5.10
C ALA A 115 -7.40 -12.83 4.86
N HIS A 116 -7.81 -11.98 5.80
CA HIS A 116 -9.03 -11.16 5.68
C HIS A 116 -9.00 -10.25 4.44
N ASP A 117 -7.82 -9.73 4.08
CA ASP A 117 -7.65 -8.84 2.93
C ASP A 117 -7.52 -9.62 1.61
N ASN A 118 -7.53 -10.95 1.68
CA ASN A 118 -7.35 -11.89 0.57
C ASN A 118 -8.51 -12.89 0.44
N PRO A 119 -9.81 -12.48 0.49
CA PRO A 119 -10.93 -13.42 0.48
C PRO A 119 -11.04 -14.24 -0.81
N GLN A 120 -10.46 -13.74 -1.91
CA GLN A 120 -10.41 -14.42 -3.21
C GLN A 120 -9.25 -15.41 -3.35
N LEU A 121 -8.28 -15.38 -2.44
CA LEU A 121 -7.07 -16.18 -2.55
C LEU A 121 -7.37 -17.62 -2.11
N ASN A 122 -7.19 -18.58 -3.02
CA ASN A 122 -7.16 -19.99 -2.67
C ASN A 122 -5.69 -20.44 -2.54
N PRO A 123 -5.19 -20.76 -1.33
CA PRO A 123 -3.78 -21.13 -1.13
C PRO A 123 -3.31 -22.38 -1.88
N LYS A 124 -4.26 -23.22 -2.32
CA LYS A 124 -3.97 -24.47 -3.07
C LYS A 124 -3.88 -24.23 -4.58
N GLU A 125 -4.31 -23.08 -5.06
CA GLU A 125 -4.28 -22.71 -6.46
C GLU A 125 -3.09 -21.80 -6.73
N ARG A 126 -2.62 -21.81 -7.99
CA ARG A 126 -1.58 -20.89 -8.44
C ARG A 126 -2.15 -19.50 -8.60
N ILE A 127 -1.32 -18.49 -8.41
CA ILE A 127 -1.68 -17.10 -8.65
C ILE A 127 -1.12 -16.60 -9.97
N VAL A 128 -1.84 -15.65 -10.58
CA VAL A 128 -1.44 -15.03 -11.85
C VAL A 128 -0.85 -13.62 -11.66
N GLY A 129 -0.93 -13.08 -10.44
CA GLY A 129 -0.54 -11.71 -10.16
C GLY A 129 -0.55 -11.38 -8.67
N ILE A 130 0.02 -10.23 -8.37
CA ILE A 130 0.14 -9.67 -7.01
C ILE A 130 -0.33 -8.22 -7.06
N ARG A 131 -1.23 -7.83 -6.17
CA ARG A 131 -1.63 -6.45 -5.94
C ARG A 131 -0.90 -5.94 -4.71
N VAL A 132 -0.20 -4.82 -4.85
CA VAL A 132 0.67 -4.27 -3.83
C VAL A 132 0.18 -2.90 -3.39
N GLY A 133 -0.32 -2.81 -2.16
CA GLY A 133 -0.73 -1.56 -1.52
C GLY A 133 0.46 -0.87 -0.88
N PHE A 134 0.90 0.26 -1.44
CA PHE A 134 2.09 0.98 -0.97
C PHE A 134 1.77 2.16 -0.05
N GLY A 135 0.56 2.20 0.51
CA GLY A 135 0.26 3.05 1.66
C GLY A 135 1.03 2.58 2.89
N LEU A 136 0.85 1.31 3.26
CA LEU A 136 1.59 0.56 4.28
C LEU A 136 1.84 -0.88 3.77
N PRO A 137 2.90 -1.60 4.18
CA PRO A 137 3.93 -1.23 5.14
C PRO A 137 5.06 -0.38 4.51
N ASP A 138 6.17 -0.25 5.22
CA ASP A 138 7.38 0.40 4.73
C ASP A 138 8.13 -0.44 3.69
N LEU A 139 9.01 0.25 2.94
CA LEU A 139 9.78 -0.35 1.86
C LEU A 139 10.72 -1.48 2.32
N GLU A 140 11.20 -1.45 3.57
CA GLU A 140 12.02 -2.55 4.12
C GLU A 140 11.24 -3.87 4.20
N VAL A 141 9.96 -3.80 4.59
CA VAL A 141 9.09 -4.98 4.62
C VAL A 141 8.87 -5.50 3.19
N TYR A 142 8.73 -4.60 2.23
CA TYR A 142 8.64 -4.95 0.81
C TYR A 142 9.90 -5.63 0.28
N GLU A 143 11.08 -5.18 0.68
CA GLU A 143 12.35 -5.80 0.30
C GLU A 143 12.42 -7.27 0.78
N LYS A 144 12.17 -7.51 2.07
CA LYS A 144 12.12 -8.87 2.63
C LYS A 144 11.02 -9.73 1.99
N THR A 145 9.87 -9.13 1.70
CA THR A 145 8.74 -9.80 1.06
C THR A 145 9.09 -10.26 -0.35
N PHE A 146 9.67 -9.38 -1.17
CA PHE A 146 9.99 -9.70 -2.56
C PHE A 146 11.17 -10.68 -2.64
N GLU A 147 12.11 -10.63 -1.69
CA GLU A 147 13.15 -11.65 -1.53
C GLU A 147 12.57 -13.03 -1.18
N CYS A 148 11.64 -13.09 -0.21
CA CYS A 148 10.93 -14.31 0.15
C CYS A 148 10.19 -14.91 -1.07
N LEU A 149 9.41 -14.09 -1.78
CA LEU A 149 8.71 -14.51 -2.99
C LEU A 149 9.67 -15.02 -4.07
N ALA A 150 10.80 -14.34 -4.28
CA ALA A 150 11.79 -14.74 -5.28
C ALA A 150 12.40 -16.13 -4.96
N THR A 151 12.57 -16.43 -3.68
CA THR A 151 13.07 -17.73 -3.19
C THR A 151 12.09 -18.85 -3.50
N HIS A 152 10.78 -18.62 -3.28
CA HIS A 152 9.74 -19.63 -3.51
C HIS A 152 9.26 -19.73 -4.97
N PHE A 153 9.52 -18.71 -5.80
CA PHE A 153 9.19 -18.73 -7.24
C PHE A 153 10.27 -19.38 -8.11
N SER A 154 11.44 -19.64 -7.54
CA SER A 154 12.60 -20.26 -8.19
C SER A 154 12.40 -21.75 -8.45
#